data_AF-A0A847W687-F1
#
_entry.id   AF-A0A847W687-F1
#
_cell.length_a   1.000
_cell.length_b   1.000
_cell.length_c   1.000
_cell.angle_alpha   90.00
_cell.angle_beta   90.00
_cell.angle_gamma   90.00
#
_symmetry.space_group_name_H-M   'P 1'
#
loop_
_entity.id
_entity.type
_entity.pdbx_description
1 polymer ?
#
loop_
_entity_poly.entity_id
_entity_poly.type
_entity_poly.pdbx_seq_one_letter_code
_entity_poly.pdbx_strand_id
1 'polypeptide(L)'
;MKMKKPLFLFLPIFLFLTFFTCASRFGQIQSASLGSVTVLLNNSRFSFVTALEGVQTVGSSLITIDTTNYPSTSVLQAQSGDVLRIGTAGSNYNVATTIDDASDNKLSLTSGLLAGDVADDLPVYATQSSTMTVKLRTVSALPAGKIRILVPARSATLLGRDGVPDDDGFDFGVATQASITCPGTFPTGYDSWTASSAAANGSVQLGSVDYNVFTCAYTGTGAVGTIFDATTYDAFVINNLINPSPKTNNLGVADTYSIIVQHLTSGDVVVDQTVTKIAVIDAVRVTATILPQLTFE
;
A
#
# COMPACT_ATOMS: atom_id res chain seq x y z
N MET A 1 -47.58 -44.30 49.11
CA MET A 1 -46.95 -44.16 47.78
C MET A 1 -45.47 -43.87 47.99
N LYS A 2 -44.60 -44.89 47.91
CA LYS A 2 -43.14 -44.77 48.14
C LYS A 2 -42.50 -44.21 46.86
N MET A 3 -42.16 -42.92 46.83
CA MET A 3 -41.40 -42.35 45.72
C MET A 3 -40.02 -43.01 45.62
N LYS A 4 -39.70 -43.47 44.41
CA LYS A 4 -38.50 -44.23 44.08
C LYS A 4 -37.28 -43.31 44.21
N LYS A 5 -36.29 -43.72 45.01
CA LYS A 5 -34.99 -43.04 45.22
C LYS A 5 -34.06 -42.87 44.00
N PRO A 6 -34.18 -43.56 42.84
CA PRO A 6 -33.16 -43.38 41.79
C PRO A 6 -33.30 -42.07 41.03
N LEU A 7 -34.45 -41.38 41.06
CA LEU A 7 -34.65 -40.13 40.31
C LEU A 7 -33.77 -38.96 40.81
N PHE A 8 -33.41 -38.96 42.10
CA PHE A 8 -32.61 -37.89 42.70
C PHE A 8 -31.11 -37.98 42.36
N LEU A 9 -30.62 -39.16 41.92
CA LEU A 9 -29.21 -39.35 41.58
C LEU A 9 -28.89 -39.02 40.11
N PHE A 10 -29.87 -39.16 39.21
CA PHE A 10 -29.69 -38.90 37.78
C PHE A 10 -29.72 -37.42 37.41
N LEU A 11 -30.45 -36.60 38.17
CA LEU A 11 -30.57 -35.16 37.92
C LEU A 11 -29.23 -34.39 37.98
N PRO A 12 -28.36 -34.56 39.00
CA PRO A 12 -27.07 -33.86 39.04
C PRO A 12 -26.10 -34.33 37.94
N ILE A 13 -26.13 -35.61 37.58
CA ILE A 13 -25.27 -36.16 36.52
C ILE A 13 -25.70 -35.60 35.15
N PHE A 14 -27.00 -35.52 34.89
CA PHE A 14 -27.53 -34.93 33.68
C PHE A 14 -27.21 -33.43 33.58
N LEU A 15 -27.33 -32.68 34.68
CA LEU A 15 -26.92 -31.27 34.76
C LEU A 15 -25.41 -31.09 34.55
N PHE A 16 -24.59 -31.99 35.08
CA PHE A 16 -23.14 -31.95 34.87
C PHE A 16 -22.76 -32.23 33.42
N LEU A 17 -23.32 -33.27 32.79
CA LEU A 17 -23.07 -33.57 31.37
C LEU A 17 -23.58 -32.46 30.43
N THR A 18 -24.75 -31.88 30.72
CA THR A 18 -25.27 -30.75 29.93
C THR A 18 -24.43 -29.49 30.11
N PHE A 19 -23.90 -29.23 31.31
CA PHE A 19 -22.98 -28.12 31.54
C PHE A 19 -21.66 -28.29 30.77
N PHE A 20 -21.04 -29.48 30.77
CA PHE A 20 -19.79 -29.72 30.03
C PHE A 20 -19.98 -29.69 28.50
N THR A 21 -21.11 -30.18 28.00
CA THR A 21 -21.42 -30.11 26.55
C THR A 21 -21.79 -28.71 26.09
N CYS A 22 -22.37 -27.87 26.96
CA CYS A 22 -22.57 -26.45 26.69
C CYS A 22 -21.26 -25.66 26.82
N ALA A 23 -20.40 -26.01 27.79
CA ALA A 23 -19.12 -25.36 27.99
C ALA A 23 -18.15 -25.56 26.82
N SER A 24 -18.17 -26.75 26.20
CA SER A 24 -17.41 -27.01 24.96
C SER A 24 -17.94 -26.26 23.73
N ARG A 25 -19.10 -25.59 23.83
CA ARG A 25 -19.67 -24.74 22.78
C ARG A 25 -19.42 -23.24 23.01
N PHE A 26 -18.81 -22.84 24.13
CA PHE A 26 -18.21 -21.52 24.19
C PHE A 26 -17.01 -21.52 23.23
N GLY A 27 -17.21 -20.98 22.03
CA GLY A 27 -16.11 -20.71 21.11
C GLY A 27 -15.01 -19.96 21.84
N GLN A 28 -13.76 -20.26 21.53
CA GLN A 28 -12.63 -19.49 22.05
C GLN A 28 -12.93 -18.00 21.83
N ILE A 29 -12.96 -17.22 22.91
CA ILE A 29 -13.03 -15.77 22.81
C ILE A 29 -11.69 -15.35 22.20
N GLN A 30 -11.68 -15.12 20.88
CA GLN A 30 -10.52 -14.60 20.20
C GLN A 30 -10.36 -13.14 20.61
N SER A 31 -9.41 -12.89 21.51
CA SER A 31 -8.95 -11.53 21.79
C SER A 31 -8.08 -11.09 20.61
N ALA A 32 -8.33 -9.88 20.09
CA ALA A 32 -7.46 -9.25 19.12
C ALA A 32 -6.02 -9.26 19.66
N SER A 33 -5.07 -9.69 18.85
CA SER A 33 -3.66 -9.78 19.19
C SER A 33 -2.90 -8.49 18.84
N LEU A 34 -3.44 -7.73 17.88
CA LEU A 34 -2.94 -6.45 17.41
C LEU A 34 -3.92 -5.33 17.76
N GLY A 35 -3.39 -4.15 18.04
CA GLY A 35 -4.15 -2.93 18.32
C GLY A 35 -3.40 -1.69 17.82
N SER A 36 -4.13 -0.57 17.72
CA SER A 36 -3.58 0.73 17.31
C SER A 36 -2.76 0.70 16.01
N VAL A 37 -3.15 -0.17 15.07
CA VAL A 37 -2.43 -0.31 13.79
C VAL A 37 -2.60 0.96 12.97
N THR A 38 -1.48 1.61 12.65
CA THR A 38 -1.43 2.84 11.85
C THR A 38 -0.45 2.64 10.70
N VAL A 39 -0.79 3.15 9.51
CA VAL A 39 0.07 3.11 8.33
C VAL A 39 0.28 4.53 7.83
N LEU A 40 1.53 4.88 7.56
CA LEU A 40 1.94 6.19 7.05
C LEU A 40 2.68 6.02 5.73
N LEU A 41 2.33 6.84 4.74
CA LEU A 41 3.09 7.00 3.50
C LEU A 41 3.93 8.28 3.60
N ASN A 42 5.23 8.21 3.30
CA ASN A 42 6.07 9.42 3.23
C ASN A 42 5.81 10.25 1.95
N ASN A 43 5.30 9.60 0.92
CA ASN A 43 4.92 10.20 -0.36
C ASN A 43 3.55 9.65 -0.73
N SER A 44 2.52 10.47 -0.59
CA SER A 44 1.14 10.12 -0.95
C SER A 44 0.78 10.49 -2.37
N ARG A 45 1.74 10.94 -3.19
CA ARG A 45 1.45 11.41 -4.55
C ARG A 45 1.21 10.23 -5.49
N PHE A 46 0.20 10.34 -6.36
CA PHE A 46 0.04 9.39 -7.47
C PHE A 46 1.25 9.39 -8.40
N SER A 47 1.54 8.23 -8.96
CA SER A 47 2.36 8.14 -10.16
C SER A 47 1.59 8.65 -11.39
N PHE A 48 2.33 9.01 -12.43
CA PHE A 48 1.77 9.51 -13.68
C PHE A 48 1.89 8.45 -14.77
N VAL A 49 0.81 8.20 -15.54
CA VAL A 49 0.75 7.22 -16.63
C VAL A 49 -0.19 7.70 -17.73
N THR A 50 0.36 7.86 -18.93
CA THR A 50 -0.30 8.26 -20.18
C THR A 50 0.46 7.69 -21.39
N ALA A 51 0.22 8.21 -22.59
CA ALA A 51 1.05 8.04 -23.77
C ALA A 51 1.24 9.38 -24.50
N LEU A 52 2.12 9.39 -25.50
CA LEU A 52 2.24 10.50 -26.44
C LEU A 52 0.99 10.56 -27.33
N GLU A 53 0.40 11.74 -27.42
CA GLU A 53 -0.69 12.01 -28.37
C GLU A 53 -0.11 12.53 -29.68
N GLY A 54 -0.29 11.77 -30.75
CA GLY A 54 0.25 12.04 -32.06
C GLY A 54 1.77 11.84 -32.15
N VAL A 55 2.25 11.78 -33.40
CA VAL A 55 3.69 11.68 -33.69
C VAL A 55 4.38 12.99 -33.31
N GLN A 56 5.37 12.89 -32.41
CA GLN A 56 6.18 14.01 -31.96
C GLN A 56 7.37 14.26 -32.90
N THR A 57 8.09 15.36 -32.68
CA THR A 57 9.31 15.69 -33.45
C THR A 57 10.56 15.43 -32.63
N VAL A 58 11.54 14.73 -33.21
CA VAL A 58 12.86 14.52 -32.59
C VAL A 58 13.50 15.88 -32.29
N GLY A 59 14.04 16.03 -31.08
CA GLY A 59 14.60 17.28 -30.57
C GLY A 59 13.56 18.24 -30.00
N SER A 60 12.26 18.00 -30.15
CA SER A 60 11.22 18.78 -29.46
C SER A 60 11.32 18.54 -27.96
N SER A 61 11.30 19.61 -27.18
CA SER A 61 11.14 19.54 -25.72
C SER A 61 9.69 19.78 -25.29
N LEU A 62 8.77 19.95 -26.23
CA LEU A 62 7.34 20.11 -25.95
C LEU A 62 6.63 18.86 -26.48
N ILE A 63 5.93 18.16 -25.59
CA ILE A 63 5.18 16.95 -25.91
C ILE A 63 3.70 17.17 -25.65
N THR A 64 2.86 16.41 -26.34
CA THR A 64 1.42 16.32 -26.07
C THR A 64 1.10 14.94 -25.53
N ILE A 65 0.27 14.86 -24.51
CA ILE A 65 -0.12 13.60 -23.86
C ILE A 65 -1.55 13.20 -24.23
N ASP A 66 -1.83 11.90 -24.25
CA ASP A 66 -3.19 11.36 -24.41
C ASP A 66 -3.93 11.41 -23.08
N THR A 67 -5.01 12.18 -23.01
CA THR A 67 -5.82 12.35 -21.81
C THR A 67 -7.09 11.50 -21.77
N THR A 68 -7.30 10.62 -22.75
CA THR A 68 -8.57 9.91 -22.96
C THR A 68 -8.50 8.42 -22.65
N ASN A 69 -7.39 7.75 -22.96
CA ASN A 69 -7.28 6.28 -22.84
C ASN A 69 -6.42 5.82 -21.66
N TYR A 70 -5.98 6.75 -20.81
CA TYR A 70 -5.01 6.48 -19.76
C TYR A 70 -5.45 7.00 -18.39
N PRO A 71 -4.93 6.42 -17.29
CA PRO A 71 -5.32 6.81 -15.93
C PRO A 71 -4.97 8.27 -15.60
N SER A 72 -3.87 8.79 -16.16
CA SER A 72 -3.55 10.21 -16.04
C SER A 72 -4.14 10.98 -17.22
N THR A 73 -5.10 11.84 -16.91
CA THR A 73 -5.90 12.59 -17.87
C THR A 73 -5.60 14.09 -17.88
N SER A 74 -4.56 14.54 -17.17
CA SER A 74 -4.16 15.95 -17.17
C SER A 74 -2.66 16.09 -16.99
N VAL A 75 -2.07 17.03 -17.73
CA VAL A 75 -0.65 17.40 -17.56
C VAL A 75 -0.33 17.91 -16.16
N LEU A 76 -1.33 18.40 -15.41
CA LEU A 76 -1.17 18.86 -14.03
C LEU A 76 -0.85 17.73 -13.04
N GLN A 77 -1.06 16.48 -13.44
CA GLN A 77 -0.71 15.30 -12.63
C GLN A 77 0.79 14.99 -12.70
N ALA A 78 1.49 15.49 -13.73
CA ALA A 78 2.94 15.57 -13.77
C ALA A 78 3.40 16.89 -13.13
N GLN A 79 4.57 16.91 -12.50
CA GLN A 79 5.12 18.09 -11.83
C GLN A 79 6.51 18.41 -12.33
N SER A 80 6.87 19.69 -12.27
CA SER A 80 8.24 20.12 -12.54
C SER A 80 9.22 19.33 -11.66
N GLY A 81 10.27 18.78 -12.30
CA GLY A 81 11.26 17.92 -11.66
C GLY A 81 10.95 16.42 -11.70
N ASP A 82 9.74 16.01 -12.10
CA ASP A 82 9.45 14.59 -12.34
C ASP A 82 10.31 14.04 -13.47
N VAL A 83 10.63 12.76 -13.38
CA VAL A 83 11.32 12.01 -14.45
C VAL A 83 10.29 11.20 -15.21
N LEU A 84 9.95 11.65 -16.43
CA LEU A 84 9.12 10.89 -17.36
C LEU A 84 9.97 9.88 -18.11
N ARG A 85 9.54 8.63 -18.08
CA ARG A 85 9.98 7.56 -18.97
C ARG A 85 9.08 7.59 -20.21
N ILE A 86 9.67 7.70 -21.39
CA ILE A 86 8.94 7.60 -22.67
C ILE A 86 9.33 6.28 -23.33
N GLY A 87 8.34 5.44 -23.64
CA GLY A 87 8.48 4.07 -24.10
C GLY A 87 8.96 3.10 -23.02
N THR A 88 8.57 1.83 -23.11
CA THR A 88 9.01 0.77 -22.18
C THR A 88 10.52 0.54 -22.22
N ALA A 89 11.16 0.83 -23.36
CA ALA A 89 12.61 0.74 -23.55
C ALA A 89 13.29 2.07 -23.96
N GLY A 90 12.56 3.20 -24.00
CA GLY A 90 13.09 4.48 -24.51
C GLY A 90 14.02 5.24 -23.54
N SER A 91 13.81 6.55 -23.35
CA SER A 91 14.64 7.37 -22.45
C SER A 91 13.89 8.01 -21.28
N ASN A 92 14.66 8.57 -20.34
CA ASN A 92 14.18 9.38 -19.21
C ASN A 92 14.33 10.87 -19.52
N TYR A 93 13.31 11.66 -19.20
CA TYR A 93 13.25 13.09 -19.44
C TYR A 93 12.73 13.81 -18.19
N ASN A 94 13.38 14.89 -17.75
CA ASN A 94 12.84 15.67 -16.63
C ASN A 94 11.79 16.66 -17.14
N VAL A 95 10.65 16.73 -16.44
CA VAL A 95 9.62 17.75 -16.65
C VAL A 95 10.18 19.11 -16.24
N ALA A 96 10.21 20.05 -17.19
CA ALA A 96 10.58 21.43 -16.92
C ALA A 96 9.39 22.20 -16.35
N THR A 97 8.27 22.20 -17.07
CA THR A 97 7.02 22.85 -16.64
C THR A 97 5.83 22.16 -17.31
N THR A 98 4.68 22.21 -16.65
CA THR A 98 3.39 21.85 -17.22
C THR A 98 2.77 23.11 -17.81
N ILE A 99 2.28 23.04 -19.04
CA ILE A 99 1.50 24.11 -19.66
C ILE A 99 0.10 23.56 -19.83
N ASP A 100 -0.73 23.79 -18.81
CA ASP A 100 -2.16 23.48 -18.88
C ASP A 100 -2.86 24.69 -19.48
N ASP A 101 -3.13 24.64 -20.79
CA ASP A 101 -4.04 25.59 -21.43
C ASP A 101 -5.31 24.86 -21.91
N ALA A 102 -6.39 25.63 -22.11
CA ALA A 102 -7.70 25.06 -22.42
C ALA A 102 -7.77 24.34 -23.78
N SER A 103 -6.71 24.38 -24.59
CA SER A 103 -6.61 23.78 -25.93
C SER A 103 -5.58 22.66 -26.02
N ASP A 104 -4.60 22.61 -25.12
CA ASP A 104 -3.38 21.85 -25.32
C ASP A 104 -2.98 21.08 -24.03
N ASN A 105 -3.05 19.76 -24.07
CA ASN A 105 -2.49 18.87 -23.03
C ASN A 105 -0.96 18.76 -23.19
N LYS A 106 -0.24 19.87 -23.04
CA LYS A 106 1.19 19.95 -23.32
C LYS A 106 2.07 20.00 -22.09
N LEU A 107 3.19 19.31 -22.18
CA LEU A 107 4.22 19.26 -21.15
C LEU A 107 5.57 19.63 -21.76
N SER A 108 6.33 20.46 -21.05
CA SER A 108 7.68 20.84 -21.44
C SER A 108 8.72 20.02 -20.68
N LEU A 109 9.71 19.52 -21.41
CA LEU A 109 10.84 18.74 -20.96
C LEU A 109 12.10 19.61 -20.89
N THR A 110 13.06 19.20 -20.06
CA THR A 110 14.38 19.86 -19.97
C THR A 110 15.32 19.53 -21.14
N SER A 111 15.01 18.48 -21.91
CA SER A 111 15.75 18.05 -23.08
C SER A 111 14.80 17.68 -24.23
N GLY A 112 15.31 17.75 -25.45
CA GLY A 112 14.56 17.33 -26.64
C GLY A 112 14.44 15.81 -26.74
N LEU A 113 13.34 15.33 -27.31
CA LEU A 113 13.08 13.91 -27.57
C LEU A 113 14.18 13.28 -28.44
N LEU A 114 14.58 12.07 -28.09
CA LEU A 114 15.52 11.27 -28.89
C LEU A 114 14.79 10.49 -29.99
N ALA A 115 15.57 10.01 -30.97
CA ALA A 115 15.04 9.10 -31.98
C ALA A 115 14.52 7.82 -31.32
N GLY A 116 13.29 7.43 -31.65
CA GLY A 116 12.58 6.30 -31.03
C GLY A 116 11.56 6.70 -29.96
N ASP A 117 11.66 7.92 -29.42
CA ASP A 117 10.78 8.42 -28.35
C ASP A 117 9.72 9.41 -28.90
N VAL A 118 9.28 9.22 -30.13
CA VAL A 118 8.42 10.18 -30.87
C VAL A 118 7.17 9.56 -31.50
N ALA A 119 7.00 8.24 -31.40
CA ALA A 119 5.86 7.58 -31.98
C ALA A 119 4.57 7.96 -31.21
N ASP A 120 3.48 8.02 -31.95
CA ASP A 120 2.13 8.08 -31.40
C ASP A 120 1.87 6.86 -30.51
N ASP A 121 1.04 7.01 -29.48
CA ASP A 121 0.70 5.99 -28.49
C ASP A 121 1.89 5.38 -27.73
N LEU A 122 3.06 6.03 -27.77
CA LEU A 122 4.21 5.55 -27.01
C LEU A 122 3.97 5.84 -25.51
N PRO A 123 4.06 4.82 -24.61
CA PRO A 123 3.75 5.02 -23.19
C PRO A 123 4.63 6.10 -22.55
N VAL A 124 4.04 6.92 -21.70
CA VAL A 124 4.71 7.96 -20.93
C VAL A 124 4.33 7.80 -19.47
N TYR A 125 5.31 7.64 -18.59
CA TYR A 125 5.02 7.48 -17.17
C TYR A 125 6.11 8.03 -16.27
N ALA A 126 5.73 8.48 -15.07
CA ALA A 126 6.65 8.80 -13.99
C ALA A 126 6.24 8.05 -12.74
N THR A 127 7.18 7.28 -12.19
CA THR A 127 6.97 6.54 -10.96
C THR A 127 7.14 7.45 -9.76
N GLN A 128 6.13 7.52 -8.90
CA GLN A 128 6.26 8.06 -7.55
C GLN A 128 6.41 6.89 -6.59
N SER A 129 7.59 6.71 -6.03
CA SER A 129 7.80 5.67 -5.01
C SER A 129 7.51 6.20 -3.62
N SER A 130 7.01 5.33 -2.75
CA SER A 130 6.81 5.62 -1.35
C SER A 130 7.52 4.64 -0.43
N THR A 131 7.80 5.14 0.76
CA THR A 131 8.10 4.36 1.95
C THR A 131 6.84 4.33 2.81
N MET A 132 6.36 3.13 3.09
CA MET A 132 5.23 2.87 3.96
C MET A 132 5.71 2.41 5.33
N THR A 133 5.35 3.14 6.38
CA THR A 133 5.67 2.81 7.77
C THR A 133 4.44 2.28 8.48
N VAL A 134 4.49 1.04 8.95
CA VAL A 134 3.42 0.38 9.70
C VAL A 134 3.79 0.35 11.18
N LYS A 135 2.92 0.94 11.99
CA LYS A 135 3.02 1.00 13.45
C LYS A 135 1.93 0.15 14.06
N LEU A 136 2.21 -0.52 15.16
CA LEU A 136 1.23 -1.34 15.87
C LEU A 136 1.54 -1.47 17.35
N ARG A 137 0.55 -1.93 18.11
CA ARG A 137 0.69 -2.34 19.50
C ARG A 137 0.20 -3.78 19.68
N THR A 138 0.93 -4.61 20.42
CA THR A 138 0.44 -5.95 20.78
C THR A 138 -0.57 -5.85 21.92
N VAL A 139 -1.71 -6.53 21.79
CA VAL A 139 -2.77 -6.56 22.80
C VAL A 139 -2.72 -7.85 23.62
N SER A 140 -2.15 -8.91 23.05
CA SER A 140 -1.85 -10.19 23.71
C SER A 140 -0.35 -10.52 23.59
N ALA A 141 0.09 -11.55 24.31
CA ALA A 141 1.41 -12.10 24.10
C ALA A 141 1.43 -12.82 22.76
N LEU A 142 2.47 -12.62 21.96
CA LEU A 142 2.57 -13.17 20.62
C LEU A 142 3.65 -14.26 20.59
N PRO A 143 3.28 -15.56 20.54
CA PRO A 143 4.24 -16.64 20.34
C PRO A 143 4.93 -16.51 18.97
N ALA A 144 6.06 -17.20 18.79
CA ALA A 144 6.81 -17.22 17.54
C ALA A 144 5.90 -17.39 16.31
N GLY A 145 6.09 -16.50 15.34
CA GLY A 145 5.12 -16.30 14.28
C GLY A 145 5.60 -15.31 13.22
N LYS A 146 4.65 -14.66 12.55
CA LYS A 146 4.93 -13.70 11.49
C LYS A 146 3.99 -12.52 11.59
N ILE A 147 4.51 -11.31 11.40
CA ILE A 147 3.70 -10.14 11.05
C ILE A 147 3.71 -10.03 9.53
N ARG A 148 2.54 -10.13 8.91
CA ARG A 148 2.37 -10.02 7.45
C ARG A 148 1.58 -8.77 7.12
N ILE A 149 2.13 -7.92 6.28
CA ILE A 149 1.50 -6.72 5.75
C ILE A 149 1.17 -6.98 4.29
N LEU A 150 -0.10 -6.83 3.94
CA LEU A 150 -0.63 -6.98 2.60
C LEU A 150 -0.94 -5.61 2.04
N VAL A 151 -0.34 -5.29 0.90
CA VAL A 151 -0.56 -4.03 0.17
C VAL A 151 -1.18 -4.37 -1.19
N PRO A 152 -2.32 -3.76 -1.57
CA PRO A 152 -3.04 -4.16 -2.78
C PRO A 152 -2.18 -3.89 -4.02
N ALA A 153 -2.19 -4.86 -4.93
CA ALA A 153 -1.63 -4.78 -6.27
C ALA A 153 -2.78 -4.78 -7.28
N ARG A 154 -2.53 -4.30 -8.51
CA ARG A 154 -3.53 -4.36 -9.58
C ARG A 154 -3.85 -5.79 -10.00
N SER A 155 -2.82 -6.64 -10.10
CA SER A 155 -2.97 -8.02 -10.52
C SER A 155 -1.87 -8.93 -10.01
N ALA A 156 -2.15 -10.24 -10.00
CA ALA A 156 -1.20 -11.32 -9.82
C ALA A 156 -0.21 -11.54 -10.98
N THR A 157 -0.35 -10.80 -12.09
CA THR A 157 0.41 -11.05 -13.32
C THR A 157 1.73 -10.30 -13.33
N LEU A 158 2.51 -10.44 -14.41
CA LEU A 158 3.72 -9.64 -14.58
C LEU A 158 3.43 -8.13 -14.61
N LEU A 159 2.19 -7.73 -14.97
CA LEU A 159 1.78 -6.33 -15.01
C LEU A 159 1.73 -5.66 -13.63
N GLY A 160 1.55 -6.42 -12.54
CA GLY A 160 1.58 -5.86 -11.17
C GLY A 160 2.99 -5.72 -10.57
N ARG A 161 4.02 -5.96 -11.38
CA ARG A 161 5.44 -5.88 -11.00
C ARG A 161 6.32 -5.61 -12.21
N ASP A 162 5.88 -4.78 -13.14
CA ASP A 162 6.63 -4.43 -14.34
C ASP A 162 7.38 -3.09 -14.21
N GLY A 163 7.21 -2.40 -13.08
CA GLY A 163 7.82 -1.09 -12.83
C GLY A 163 7.09 0.06 -13.53
N VAL A 164 5.94 -0.22 -14.16
CA VAL A 164 5.00 0.79 -14.65
C VAL A 164 3.94 0.98 -13.56
N PRO A 165 3.58 2.22 -13.23
CA PRO A 165 2.52 2.43 -12.27
C PRO A 165 1.18 1.88 -12.74
N ASP A 166 0.42 1.34 -11.79
CA ASP A 166 -0.87 0.70 -12.02
C ASP A 166 -2.04 1.63 -11.66
N ASP A 167 -3.18 1.51 -12.34
CA ASP A 167 -4.40 2.26 -12.03
C ASP A 167 -5.13 1.79 -10.76
N ASP A 168 -5.00 0.52 -10.36
CA ASP A 168 -5.78 -0.06 -9.25
C ASP A 168 -4.95 -0.68 -8.11
N GLY A 169 -3.67 -0.32 -8.00
CA GLY A 169 -2.83 -0.86 -6.93
C GLY A 169 -1.39 -0.38 -6.96
N PHE A 170 -0.63 -0.82 -5.97
CA PHE A 170 0.80 -0.54 -5.90
C PHE A 170 1.59 -1.56 -6.71
N ASP A 171 2.54 -1.09 -7.51
CA ASP A 171 3.44 -1.94 -8.28
C ASP A 171 4.68 -2.31 -7.43
N PHE A 172 5.09 -3.58 -7.53
CA PHE A 172 6.19 -4.14 -6.74
C PHE A 172 7.59 -3.76 -7.28
N GLY A 173 7.69 -3.26 -8.50
CA GLY A 173 8.91 -2.93 -9.20
C GLY A 173 9.63 -4.12 -9.84
N VAL A 174 10.44 -3.83 -10.87
CA VAL A 174 11.36 -4.78 -11.52
C VAL A 174 12.81 -4.50 -11.15
N ALA A 175 13.30 -3.31 -11.52
CA ALA A 175 14.71 -2.94 -11.35
C ALA A 175 15.06 -2.74 -9.87
N THR A 176 14.18 -2.07 -9.15
CA THR A 176 14.26 -1.90 -7.70
C THR A 176 12.98 -2.45 -7.11
N GLN A 177 13.06 -3.67 -6.57
CA GLN A 177 11.90 -4.32 -5.98
C GLN A 177 11.54 -3.73 -4.61
N ALA A 178 10.25 -3.68 -4.33
CA ALA A 178 9.73 -3.31 -3.03
C ALA A 178 10.20 -4.32 -1.97
N SER A 179 10.54 -3.81 -0.79
CA SER A 179 11.10 -4.64 0.28
C SER A 179 10.66 -4.15 1.65
N ILE A 180 10.58 -5.06 2.62
CA ILE A 180 10.32 -4.74 4.02
C ILE A 180 11.59 -4.81 4.87
N THR A 181 11.74 -3.83 5.75
CA THR A 181 12.66 -3.84 6.87
C THR A 181 11.88 -4.17 8.13
N CYS A 182 12.27 -5.27 8.78
CA CYS A 182 11.71 -5.66 10.08
C CYS A 182 12.38 -4.89 11.22
N PRO A 183 11.76 -4.85 12.41
CA PRO A 183 12.34 -4.18 13.57
C PRO A 183 13.75 -4.71 13.89
N GLY A 184 14.75 -3.81 13.95
CA GLY A 184 16.11 -4.14 14.38
C GLY A 184 16.28 -3.95 15.88
N THR A 185 15.58 -2.98 16.45
CA THR A 185 15.41 -2.73 17.88
C THR A 185 14.02 -3.19 18.32
N PHE A 186 13.95 -4.20 19.19
CA PHE A 186 12.72 -4.83 19.67
C PHE A 186 12.82 -5.22 21.16
N PRO A 187 11.69 -5.41 21.87
CA PRO A 187 11.73 -5.71 23.31
C PRO A 187 12.25 -7.11 23.61
N THR A 188 12.70 -7.28 24.85
CA THR A 188 13.02 -8.58 25.46
C THR A 188 11.83 -9.52 25.34
N GLY A 189 12.06 -10.70 24.78
CA GLY A 189 11.03 -11.71 24.51
C GLY A 189 10.92 -12.06 23.03
N TYR A 190 11.18 -11.10 22.13
CA TYR A 190 11.52 -11.43 20.74
C TYR A 190 13.02 -11.77 20.67
N ASP A 191 13.38 -12.78 19.87
CA ASP A 191 14.79 -13.20 19.72
C ASP A 191 15.38 -12.75 18.39
N SER A 192 14.64 -12.94 17.29
CA SER A 192 15.11 -12.60 15.95
C SER A 192 13.94 -12.20 15.05
N TRP A 193 14.25 -11.43 14.01
CA TRP A 193 13.33 -11.06 12.93
C TRP A 193 13.95 -11.38 11.58
N THR A 194 13.15 -11.90 10.65
CA THR A 194 13.56 -12.18 9.27
C THR A 194 12.57 -11.57 8.31
N ALA A 195 13.08 -10.72 7.41
CA ALA A 195 12.30 -10.05 6.38
C ALA A 195 12.13 -10.94 5.14
N SER A 196 10.94 -10.88 4.54
CA SER A 196 10.65 -11.44 3.22
C SER A 196 9.63 -10.55 2.51
N SER A 197 9.78 -10.41 1.20
CA SER A 197 8.86 -9.63 0.36
C SER A 197 8.59 -10.41 -0.92
N ALA A 198 7.33 -10.41 -1.35
CA ALA A 198 6.90 -11.09 -2.55
C ALA A 198 5.84 -10.25 -3.27
N ALA A 199 6.04 -10.10 -4.59
CA ALA A 199 5.02 -9.52 -5.46
C ALA A 199 3.74 -10.36 -5.45
N ALA A 200 2.61 -9.72 -5.75
CA ALA A 200 1.38 -10.41 -6.04
C ALA A 200 1.58 -11.49 -7.11
N ASN A 201 1.01 -12.68 -6.86
CA ASN A 201 1.09 -13.84 -7.75
C ASN A 201 -0.20 -14.70 -7.72
N GLY A 202 -1.26 -14.18 -7.11
CA GLY A 202 -2.55 -14.87 -6.97
C GLY A 202 -2.65 -15.77 -5.74
N SER A 203 -1.57 -16.02 -5.00
CA SER A 203 -1.61 -16.91 -3.83
C SER A 203 -2.21 -16.25 -2.59
N VAL A 204 -2.19 -14.91 -2.52
CA VAL A 204 -2.80 -14.14 -1.43
C VAL A 204 -3.81 -13.17 -2.03
N GLN A 205 -5.05 -13.65 -2.14
CA GLN A 205 -6.20 -12.89 -2.61
C GLN A 205 -7.23 -12.75 -1.48
N LEU A 206 -7.76 -11.54 -1.29
CA LEU A 206 -8.94 -11.32 -0.46
C LEU A 206 -10.03 -10.68 -1.31
N GLY A 207 -11.12 -11.43 -1.51
CA GLY A 207 -12.10 -11.10 -2.54
C GLY A 207 -11.46 -11.23 -3.93
N SER A 208 -11.57 -10.18 -4.74
CA SER A 208 -10.97 -10.12 -6.09
C SER A 208 -9.69 -9.29 -6.15
N VAL A 209 -9.11 -8.94 -5.00
CA VAL A 209 -7.91 -8.09 -4.91
C VAL A 209 -6.69 -8.95 -4.62
N ASP A 210 -5.68 -8.79 -5.47
CA ASP A 210 -4.35 -9.35 -5.31
C ASP A 210 -3.49 -8.47 -4.39
N TYR A 211 -2.60 -9.10 -3.61
CA TYR A 211 -1.76 -8.38 -2.66
C TYR A 211 -0.27 -8.67 -2.84
N ASN A 212 0.52 -7.61 -2.83
CA ASN A 212 1.94 -7.68 -2.50
C ASN A 212 2.08 -8.05 -1.02
N VAL A 213 3.00 -8.97 -0.73
CA VAL A 213 3.14 -9.62 0.58
C VAL A 213 4.47 -9.22 1.19
N PHE A 214 4.41 -8.59 2.36
CA PHE A 214 5.58 -8.19 3.14
C PHE A 214 5.52 -8.88 4.50
N THR A 215 6.54 -9.65 4.83
CA THR A 215 6.52 -10.50 6.02
C THR A 215 7.74 -10.26 6.88
N CYS A 216 7.49 -10.14 8.17
CA CYS A 216 8.47 -10.12 9.24
C CYS A 216 8.21 -11.33 10.13
N ALA A 217 8.91 -12.43 9.86
CA ALA A 217 8.90 -13.61 10.69
C ALA A 217 9.74 -13.37 11.94
N TYR A 218 9.32 -13.90 13.09
CA TYR A 218 10.05 -13.74 14.34
C TYR A 218 10.03 -15.00 15.19
N THR A 219 11.04 -15.12 16.04
CA THR A 219 11.16 -16.14 17.08
C THR A 219 11.06 -15.51 18.47
N GLY A 220 10.82 -16.35 19.49
CA GLY A 220 10.56 -15.90 20.85
C GLY A 220 9.06 -15.69 21.12
N THR A 221 8.73 -15.14 22.29
CA THR A 221 7.37 -14.74 22.67
C THR A 221 7.34 -13.25 23.00
N GLY A 222 6.66 -12.48 22.15
CA GLY A 222 6.45 -11.06 22.36
C GLY A 222 5.57 -10.77 23.59
N ALA A 223 5.96 -9.79 24.39
CA ALA A 223 5.18 -9.36 25.54
C ALA A 223 3.90 -8.62 25.14
N VAL A 224 2.89 -8.70 26.02
CA VAL A 224 1.66 -7.90 25.94
C VAL A 224 2.00 -6.42 25.99
N GLY A 225 1.33 -5.60 25.17
CA GLY A 225 1.45 -4.15 25.22
C GLY A 225 2.70 -3.58 24.55
N THR A 226 3.46 -4.39 23.81
CA THR A 226 4.62 -3.96 23.02
C THR A 226 4.21 -2.94 21.96
N ILE A 227 4.95 -1.84 21.83
CA ILE A 227 4.66 -0.76 20.88
C ILE A 227 5.77 -0.69 19.81
N PHE A 228 5.43 -0.92 18.56
CA PHE A 228 6.32 -0.71 17.41
C PHE A 228 5.88 0.56 16.69
N ASP A 229 6.56 1.69 16.95
CA ASP A 229 6.14 3.01 16.51
C ASP A 229 7.27 3.90 15.98
N ALA A 230 8.47 3.36 15.86
CA ALA A 230 9.72 4.05 15.54
C ALA A 230 10.17 5.10 16.57
N THR A 231 9.63 5.07 17.79
CA THR A 231 10.14 5.89 18.92
C THR A 231 10.80 5.02 19.97
N THR A 232 10.13 3.93 20.38
CA THR A 232 10.61 3.01 21.41
C THR A 232 11.22 1.77 20.79
N TYR A 233 10.50 1.17 19.85
CA TYR A 233 10.95 0.05 19.04
C TYR A 233 10.68 0.38 17.58
N ASP A 234 11.49 -0.21 16.70
CA ASP A 234 11.44 0.08 15.28
C ASP A 234 10.07 -0.29 14.70
N ALA A 235 9.53 0.57 13.84
CA ALA A 235 8.34 0.25 13.07
C ALA A 235 8.70 -0.70 11.91
N PHE A 236 7.67 -1.28 11.28
CA PHE A 236 7.84 -2.05 10.06
C PHE A 236 7.87 -1.08 8.87
N VAL A 237 8.89 -1.16 8.02
CA VAL A 237 9.08 -0.18 6.94
C VAL A 237 9.15 -0.89 5.60
N ILE A 238 8.20 -0.60 4.70
CA ILE A 238 8.21 -1.07 3.32
C ILE A 238 8.77 0.06 2.44
N ASN A 239 9.79 -0.23 1.63
CA ASN A 239 10.45 0.73 0.75
C ASN A 239 10.25 0.37 -0.72
N ASN A 240 10.44 1.38 -1.58
CA ASN A 240 10.45 1.25 -3.04
C ASN A 240 9.14 0.73 -3.64
N LEU A 241 8.03 0.95 -2.94
CA LEU A 241 6.73 0.60 -3.47
C LEU A 241 6.29 1.70 -4.43
N ILE A 242 5.96 1.35 -5.67
CA ILE A 242 5.53 2.33 -6.66
C ILE A 242 4.06 2.64 -6.39
N ASN A 243 3.76 3.91 -6.18
CA ASN A 243 2.41 4.38 -5.95
C ASN A 243 1.55 4.15 -7.21
N PRO A 244 0.25 3.89 -7.03
CA PRO A 244 -0.68 3.80 -8.15
C PRO A 244 -0.72 5.10 -8.96
N SER A 245 -1.19 5.01 -10.19
CA SER A 245 -1.77 6.12 -10.94
C SER A 245 -3.24 6.35 -10.54
N PRO A 246 -3.83 7.52 -10.83
CA PRO A 246 -5.19 7.84 -10.40
C PRO A 246 -6.24 6.87 -10.98
N LYS A 247 -7.16 6.36 -10.15
CA LYS A 247 -8.34 5.59 -10.62
C LYS A 247 -9.39 6.47 -11.26
N THR A 248 -9.46 7.71 -10.80
CA THR A 248 -10.47 8.68 -11.20
C THR A 248 -9.82 9.91 -11.79
N ASN A 249 -10.44 10.47 -12.81
CA ASN A 249 -9.89 11.55 -13.65
C ASN A 249 -9.94 12.93 -12.95
N ASN A 250 -10.12 12.97 -11.62
CA ASN A 250 -10.34 14.19 -10.87
C ASN A 250 -9.09 14.60 -10.11
N LEU A 251 -8.53 15.76 -10.48
CA LEU A 251 -7.44 16.40 -9.75
C LEU A 251 -7.84 16.67 -8.30
N GLY A 252 -6.94 16.36 -7.36
CA GLY A 252 -7.16 16.62 -5.93
C GLY A 252 -8.19 15.71 -5.26
N VAL A 253 -8.60 14.61 -5.90
CA VAL A 253 -9.39 13.54 -5.26
C VAL A 253 -8.46 12.42 -4.82
N ALA A 254 -8.64 11.97 -3.57
CA ALA A 254 -7.83 10.90 -3.02
C ALA A 254 -8.45 9.53 -3.30
N ASP A 255 -7.61 8.57 -3.74
CA ASP A 255 -7.97 7.17 -3.79
C ASP A 255 -7.55 6.48 -2.50
N THR A 256 -8.45 5.67 -1.95
CA THR A 256 -8.19 4.93 -0.71
C THR A 256 -7.84 3.47 -0.99
N TYR A 257 -6.82 2.98 -0.31
CA TYR A 257 -6.31 1.61 -0.44
C TYR A 257 -6.32 0.93 0.92
N SER A 258 -6.84 -0.30 0.95
CA SER A 258 -6.95 -1.07 2.19
C SER A 258 -5.66 -1.86 2.42
N ILE A 259 -4.94 -1.51 3.48
CA ILE A 259 -3.74 -2.22 3.94
C ILE A 259 -4.15 -3.19 5.04
N ILE A 260 -3.70 -4.44 4.93
CA ILE A 260 -4.07 -5.48 5.88
C ILE A 260 -2.83 -5.89 6.65
N VAL A 261 -2.90 -5.80 7.97
CA VAL A 261 -1.84 -6.25 8.87
C VAL A 261 -2.34 -7.49 9.58
N GLN A 262 -1.61 -8.59 9.44
CA GLN A 262 -1.96 -9.88 9.99
C GLN A 262 -0.87 -10.36 10.94
N HIS A 263 -1.30 -11.07 11.98
CA HIS A 263 -0.45 -11.92 12.77
C HIS A 263 -0.71 -13.38 12.37
N LEU A 264 0.35 -14.09 12.02
CA LEU A 264 0.32 -15.50 11.66
C LEU A 264 1.14 -16.31 12.66
N THR A 265 0.74 -17.56 12.86
CA THR A 265 1.59 -18.57 13.48
C THR A 265 2.81 -18.88 12.62
N SER A 266 3.78 -19.60 13.18
CA SER A 266 4.94 -20.13 12.42
C SER A 266 4.55 -21.03 11.25
N GLY A 267 3.38 -21.68 11.32
CA GLY A 267 2.81 -22.54 10.26
C GLY A 267 1.88 -21.83 9.28
N ASP A 268 1.96 -20.51 9.15
CA ASP A 268 1.19 -19.69 8.19
C ASP A 268 -0.34 -19.65 8.40
N VAL A 269 -0.79 -20.01 9.61
CA VAL A 269 -2.20 -19.82 10.00
C VAL A 269 -2.40 -18.39 10.52
N VAL A 270 -3.36 -17.65 9.94
CA VAL A 270 -3.75 -16.32 10.40
C VAL A 270 -4.44 -16.43 11.77
N VAL A 271 -3.86 -15.76 12.76
CA VAL A 271 -4.36 -15.69 14.15
C VAL A 271 -5.19 -14.44 14.36
N ASP A 272 -4.75 -13.32 13.78
CA ASP A 272 -5.41 -12.03 13.90
C ASP A 272 -5.17 -11.18 12.63
N GLN A 273 -6.09 -10.26 12.37
CA GLN A 273 -6.06 -9.37 11.22
C GLN A 273 -6.68 -8.02 11.57
N THR A 274 -5.98 -6.95 11.19
CA THR A 274 -6.50 -5.58 11.20
C THR A 274 -6.42 -4.98 9.81
N VAL A 275 -7.49 -4.31 9.38
CA VAL A 275 -7.52 -3.55 8.12
C VAL A 275 -7.43 -2.06 8.45
N THR A 276 -6.55 -1.36 7.75
CA THR A 276 -6.44 0.10 7.80
C THR A 276 -6.46 0.65 6.38
N LYS A 277 -6.63 1.97 6.24
CA LYS A 277 -6.69 2.63 4.95
C LYS A 277 -5.62 3.70 4.85
N ILE A 278 -5.02 3.78 3.67
CA ILE A 278 -4.19 4.89 3.25
C ILE A 278 -4.85 5.59 2.08
N ALA A 279 -4.53 6.87 1.90
CA ALA A 279 -5.01 7.68 0.81
C ALA A 279 -3.83 8.14 -0.05
N VAL A 280 -3.91 7.90 -1.35
CA VAL A 280 -3.01 8.47 -2.36
C VAL A 280 -3.79 9.58 -3.04
N ILE A 281 -3.18 10.75 -3.19
CA ILE A 281 -3.81 11.94 -3.74
C ILE A 281 -2.79 12.68 -4.59
N ASP A 282 -3.25 13.30 -5.67
CA ASP A 282 -2.40 14.22 -6.42
C ASP A 282 -2.06 15.46 -5.58
N ALA A 283 -1.07 16.24 -5.99
CA ALA A 283 -0.69 17.42 -5.23
C ALA A 283 -1.86 18.40 -5.08
N VAL A 284 -1.98 18.92 -3.86
CA VAL A 284 -2.92 19.98 -3.54
C VAL A 284 -2.38 21.28 -4.13
N ARG A 285 -3.08 21.83 -5.12
CA ARG A 285 -2.78 23.17 -5.63
C ARG A 285 -3.12 24.21 -4.55
N VAL A 286 -2.08 24.77 -3.94
CA VAL A 286 -2.22 25.91 -3.02
C VAL A 286 -2.19 27.19 -3.84
N THR A 287 -3.35 27.82 -4.02
CA THR A 287 -3.43 29.15 -4.63
C THR A 287 -3.45 30.20 -3.51
N ALA A 288 -2.38 30.98 -3.37
CA ALA A 288 -2.33 32.12 -2.46
C ALA A 288 -2.59 33.41 -3.25
N THR A 289 -3.71 34.08 -2.97
CA THR A 289 -3.98 35.43 -3.50
C THR A 289 -3.32 36.44 -2.58
N ILE A 290 -2.24 37.07 -3.04
CA ILE A 290 -1.62 38.20 -2.32
C ILE A 290 -2.25 39.48 -2.84
N LEU A 291 -3.00 40.18 -1.99
CA LEU A 291 -3.44 41.54 -2.27
C LEU A 291 -2.27 42.50 -2.02
N PRO A 292 -1.82 43.28 -3.02
CA PRO A 292 -0.79 44.28 -2.79
C PRO A 292 -1.34 45.39 -1.89
N GLN A 293 -0.73 45.60 -0.73
CA GLN A 293 -0.99 46.75 0.14
C GLN A 293 0.26 47.64 0.19
N LEU A 294 0.09 48.91 -0.18
CA LEU A 294 1.07 49.96 0.06
C LEU A 294 0.63 50.73 1.31
N THR A 295 1.45 50.73 2.36
CA THR A 295 1.28 51.61 3.52
C THR A 295 2.39 52.66 3.45
N PHE A 296 2.02 53.94 3.50
CA PHE A 296 2.96 55.05 3.60
C PHE A 296 3.12 55.41 5.08
N GLU A 297 4.36 55.63 5.52
CA GLU A 297 4.70 56.24 6.82
C GLU A 297 4.82 57.76 6.70
#